data_AF-A0A139R3B2-F1
#
_entry.id   AF-A0A139R3B2-F1
#
_cell.length_a   1.000
_cell.length_b   1.000
_cell.length_c   1.000
_cell.angle_alpha   90.00
_cell.angle_beta   90.00
_cell.angle_gamma   90.00
#
_symmetry.space_group_name_H-M   'P 1'
#
loop_
_entity.id
_entity.type
_entity.pdbx_description
1 polymer ?
#
loop_
_entity_poly.entity_id
_entity_poly.type
_entity_poly.pdbx_seq_one_letter_code
_entity_poly.pdbx_strand_id
1 'polypeptide(L)'
;MRERGFDDKSFFVCGFVDWGVDTQMGLSEAYGLKRCIQEFYHGDESIVIHLLKEHIDVKYIVSHYYRFISKDEYDTALYLLEHTNISQFMLAKALDDGVLASINGKGFYIADIKI
;
A
#
# COMPACT_ATOMS: atom_id res chain seq x y z
N MET A 1 13.19 -0.31 -17.66
CA MET A 1 14.49 -0.28 -16.97
C MET A 1 15.36 -1.37 -17.59
N ARG A 2 16.66 -1.13 -17.83
CA ARG A 2 17.57 -2.20 -18.29
C ARG A 2 18.54 -2.51 -17.17
N GLU A 3 18.47 -3.72 -16.63
CA GLU A 3 19.40 -4.17 -15.59
C GLU A 3 20.15 -5.41 -16.08
N ARG A 4 21.48 -5.37 -15.98
CA ARG A 4 22.39 -6.45 -16.43
C ARG A 4 22.16 -6.92 -17.88
N GLY A 5 21.63 -6.05 -18.74
CA GLY A 5 21.36 -6.34 -20.16
C GLY A 5 19.97 -6.91 -20.45
N PHE A 6 19.11 -7.06 -19.44
CA PHE A 6 17.75 -7.57 -19.60
C PHE A 6 16.71 -6.46 -19.60
N ASP A 7 15.64 -6.65 -20.38
CA ASP A 7 14.49 -5.73 -20.42
C ASP A 7 13.48 -6.10 -19.32
N ASP A 8 12.69 -5.11 -18.88
CA ASP A 8 11.71 -5.27 -17.81
C ASP A 8 10.61 -6.31 -18.15
N LYS A 9 10.39 -6.55 -19.45
CA LYS A 9 9.46 -7.57 -19.97
C LYS A 9 10.02 -8.99 -19.94
N SER A 10 11.30 -9.15 -19.64
CA SER A 10 11.98 -10.45 -19.67
C SER A 10 11.80 -11.27 -18.39
N PHE A 11 11.38 -10.63 -17.29
CA PHE A 11 11.24 -11.26 -15.97
C PHE A 11 9.99 -10.75 -15.25
N PHE A 12 9.43 -11.61 -14.40
CA PHE A 12 8.41 -11.24 -13.43
C PHE A 12 8.86 -11.70 -12.05
N VAL A 13 8.54 -10.91 -11.05
CA VAL A 13 8.62 -11.28 -9.64
C VAL A 13 7.30 -11.94 -9.30
N CYS A 14 7.33 -13.19 -8.84
CA CYS A 14 6.10 -13.91 -8.44
C CYS A 14 5.65 -13.53 -7.03
N GLY A 15 6.51 -12.91 -6.22
CA GLY A 15 6.19 -12.55 -4.85
C GLY A 15 7.44 -12.43 -3.99
N PHE A 16 7.22 -12.28 -2.69
CA PHE A 16 8.27 -12.15 -1.69
C PHE A 16 8.05 -13.20 -0.60
N VAL A 17 8.94 -14.20 -0.55
CA VAL A 17 8.85 -15.34 0.38
C VAL A 17 8.87 -14.86 1.83
N ASP A 18 9.78 -13.94 2.17
CA ASP A 18 9.93 -13.40 3.53
C ASP A 18 8.68 -12.65 4.01
N TRP A 19 7.90 -12.10 3.09
CA TRP A 19 6.65 -11.39 3.39
C TRP A 19 5.42 -12.29 3.34
N GLY A 20 5.56 -13.51 2.81
CA GLY A 20 4.44 -14.41 2.54
C GLY A 20 3.44 -13.81 1.55
N VAL A 21 3.95 -13.10 0.54
CA VAL A 21 3.15 -12.47 -0.52
C VAL A 21 3.40 -13.21 -1.82
N ASP A 22 2.32 -13.64 -2.47
CA ASP A 22 2.33 -14.21 -3.82
C ASP A 22 1.60 -13.23 -4.75
N THR A 23 2.37 -12.37 -5.42
CA THR A 23 1.86 -11.30 -6.27
C THR A 23 2.79 -11.14 -7.45
N GLN A 24 2.24 -11.37 -8.64
CA GLN A 24 2.99 -11.19 -9.88
C GLN A 24 3.18 -9.70 -10.16
N MET A 25 4.43 -9.27 -10.32
CA MET A 25 4.78 -7.90 -10.68
C MET A 25 6.01 -7.84 -11.58
N GLY A 26 6.16 -6.74 -12.31
CA GLY A 26 7.37 -6.45 -13.08
C GLY A 26 8.56 -6.12 -12.18
N LEU A 27 9.77 -6.16 -12.73
CA LEU A 27 10.97 -5.80 -11.97
C LEU A 27 10.95 -4.31 -11.59
N SER A 28 10.49 -3.43 -12.47
CA SER A 28 10.32 -2.00 -12.19
C SER A 28 9.35 -1.72 -11.04
N GLU A 29 8.26 -2.47 -10.93
CA GLU A 29 7.28 -2.38 -9.85
C GLU A 29 7.89 -2.80 -8.51
N ALA A 30 8.64 -3.91 -8.49
CA ALA A 30 9.36 -4.35 -7.30
C ALA A 30 10.39 -3.31 -6.81
N TYR A 31 11.13 -2.68 -7.73
CA TYR A 31 12.01 -1.56 -7.38
C TYR A 31 11.25 -0.33 -6.90
N GLY A 32 10.09 -0.06 -7.49
CA GLY A 32 9.17 0.99 -7.03
C GLY A 32 8.75 0.79 -5.58
N LEU A 33 8.38 -0.45 -5.20
CA LEU A 33 8.07 -0.80 -3.81
C LEU A 33 9.27 -0.60 -2.89
N LYS A 34 10.45 -1.07 -3.28
CA LYS A 34 11.67 -0.87 -2.48
C LYS A 34 11.95 0.61 -2.21
N ARG A 35 11.88 1.45 -3.25
CA ARG A 35 12.05 2.90 -3.10
C ARG A 35 10.95 3.51 -2.23
N CYS A 36 9.70 3.08 -2.42
CA CYS A 36 8.57 3.51 -1.63
C CYS A 36 8.82 3.29 -0.13
N ILE A 37 9.25 2.09 0.25
CA ILE A 37 9.57 1.71 1.64
C ILE A 37 10.71 2.57 2.21
N GLN A 38 11.78 2.75 1.45
CA GLN A 38 12.96 3.49 1.91
C GLN A 38 12.71 5.00 2.05
N GLU A 39 12.05 5.60 1.05
CA GLU A 39 11.90 7.06 0.95
C GLU A 39 10.69 7.57 1.76
N PHE A 40 9.57 6.84 1.79
CA PHE A 40 8.33 7.32 2.41
C PHE A 40 8.00 6.68 3.76
N TYR A 41 8.46 5.45 4.00
CA TYR A 41 8.15 4.71 5.24
C TYR A 41 9.38 4.50 6.13
N HIS A 42 10.50 5.17 5.83
CA HIS A 42 11.76 5.09 6.61
C HIS A 42 12.23 3.64 6.86
N GLY A 43 11.97 2.74 5.91
CA GLY A 43 12.30 1.32 6.03
C GLY A 43 11.22 0.45 6.67
N ASP A 44 10.10 1.00 7.14
CA ASP A 44 8.96 0.21 7.61
C ASP A 44 8.14 -0.34 6.44
N GLU A 45 8.29 -1.64 6.19
CA GLU A 45 7.61 -2.37 5.13
C GLU A 45 6.16 -2.77 5.46
N SER A 46 5.70 -2.57 6.69
CA SER A 46 4.48 -3.23 7.20
C SER A 46 3.21 -2.83 6.45
N ILE A 47 3.08 -1.56 6.07
CA ILE A 47 1.93 -1.08 5.28
C ILE A 47 1.96 -1.67 3.87
N VAL A 48 3.13 -1.76 3.25
CA VAL A 48 3.28 -2.34 1.92
C VAL A 48 2.96 -3.83 1.94
N ILE A 49 3.47 -4.57 2.93
CA ILE A 49 3.17 -5.99 3.11
C ILE A 49 1.67 -6.19 3.32
N HIS A 50 1.03 -5.37 4.15
CA HIS A 50 -0.41 -5.45 4.40
C HIS A 50 -1.20 -5.24 3.10
N LEU A 51 -0.93 -4.18 2.35
CA LEU A 51 -1.63 -3.89 1.09
C LEU A 51 -1.43 -4.98 0.04
N LEU A 52 -0.24 -5.56 -0.05
CA LEU A 52 0.02 -6.67 -0.96
C LEU A 52 -0.74 -7.94 -0.57
N LYS A 53 -0.93 -8.19 0.74
CA LYS A 53 -1.74 -9.32 1.23
C LYS A 53 -3.23 -9.12 0.98
N GLU A 54 -3.70 -7.87 0.97
CA GLU A 54 -5.05 -7.50 0.54
C GLU A 54 -5.19 -7.41 -0.99
N HIS A 55 -4.18 -7.88 -1.75
CA HIS A 55 -4.17 -7.90 -3.22
C HIS A 55 -4.34 -6.53 -3.88
N ILE A 56 -3.95 -5.45 -3.21
CA ILE A 56 -3.94 -4.10 -3.79
C ILE A 56 -2.89 -4.03 -4.89
N ASP A 57 -3.27 -3.43 -6.02
CA ASP A 57 -2.42 -3.34 -7.20
C ASP A 57 -1.10 -2.61 -6.88
N VAL A 58 0.02 -3.17 -7.34
CA VAL A 58 1.35 -2.66 -7.01
C VAL A 58 1.54 -1.23 -7.52
N LYS A 59 0.98 -0.88 -8.69
CA LYS A 59 1.06 0.49 -9.21
C LYS A 59 0.27 1.44 -8.33
N TYR A 60 -0.87 1.00 -7.79
CA TYR A 60 -1.63 1.76 -6.82
C TYR A 60 -0.82 2.03 -5.56
N ILE A 61 -0.20 1.00 -4.96
CA ILE A 61 0.65 1.13 -3.77
C ILE A 61 1.83 2.08 -4.01
N VAL A 62 2.48 1.99 -5.18
CA VAL A 62 3.63 2.85 -5.50
C VAL A 62 3.21 4.32 -5.73
N SER A 63 2.03 4.55 -6.31
CA SER A 63 1.51 5.90 -6.61
C SER A 63 0.89 6.62 -5.42
N HIS A 64 0.52 5.91 -4.36
CA HIS A 64 -0.09 6.49 -3.16
C HIS A 64 0.85 6.43 -1.95
N TYR A 65 0.72 7.42 -1.08
CA TYR A 65 1.36 7.43 0.22
C TYR A 65 0.30 7.22 1.30
N TYR A 66 0.54 6.29 2.22
CA TYR A 66 -0.40 5.97 3.28
C TYR A 66 -0.05 6.75 4.53
N ARG A 67 -0.92 7.71 4.86
CA ARG A 67 -0.76 8.55 6.04
C ARG A 67 -1.52 7.94 7.22
N PHE A 68 -0.85 7.86 8.36
CA PHE A 68 -1.46 7.43 9.61
C PHE A 68 -2.58 8.39 10.07
N ILE A 69 -3.69 7.83 10.55
CA ILE A 69 -4.81 8.57 11.14
C ILE A 69 -4.78 8.43 12.66
N SER A 70 -5.14 7.25 13.17
CA SER A 70 -5.18 6.94 14.60
C SER A 70 -5.06 5.43 14.81
N LYS A 71 -4.83 5.00 16.05
CA LYS A 71 -5.00 3.59 16.47
C LYS A 71 -6.43 3.30 16.94
N ASP A 72 -7.15 4.34 17.31
CA ASP A 72 -8.50 4.24 17.84
C ASP A 72 -9.54 4.28 16.71
N GLU A 73 -10.51 3.38 16.77
CA GLU A 73 -11.57 3.27 15.77
C GLU A 73 -12.50 4.48 15.78
N TYR A 74 -12.79 5.03 16.97
CA TYR A 74 -13.67 6.19 17.11
C TYR A 74 -13.01 7.45 16.54
N ASP A 75 -11.75 7.70 16.88
CA ASP A 75 -10.99 8.81 16.32
C ASP A 75 -10.86 8.70 14.79
N THR A 76 -10.67 7.48 14.28
CA THR A 76 -10.59 7.22 12.85
C THR A 76 -11.92 7.51 12.16
N ALA A 77 -13.04 7.03 12.73
CA ALA A 77 -14.37 7.30 12.19
C ALA A 77 -14.69 8.80 12.18
N LEU A 78 -14.34 9.51 13.25
CA LEU A 78 -14.51 10.97 13.33
C LEU A 78 -13.67 11.67 12.25
N TYR A 79 -12.41 11.29 12.10
CA TYR A 79 -11.53 11.85 11.08
C TYR A 79 -12.11 11.67 9.67
N LEU A 80 -12.58 10.46 9.34
CA LEU A 80 -13.16 10.15 8.04
C LEU A 80 -14.43 10.96 7.75
N LEU A 81 -15.28 11.17 8.75
CA LEU A 81 -16.49 11.99 8.61
C LEU A 81 -16.18 13.47 8.36
N GLU A 82 -15.13 13.99 9.00
CA GLU A 82 -14.78 15.41 8.92
C GLU A 82 -13.94 15.76 7.69
N HIS A 83 -13.08 14.85 7.22
CA HIS A 83 -12.02 15.15 6.26
C HIS A 83 -12.16 14.40 4.93
N THR A 84 -13.16 13.53 4.78
CA THR A 84 -13.36 12.73 3.57
C THR A 84 -14.83 12.66 3.16
N ASN A 85 -15.08 12.26 1.92
CA ASN A 85 -16.44 11.92 1.45
C ASN A 85 -16.75 10.43 1.60
N ILE A 86 -15.95 9.69 2.39
CA ILE A 86 -16.16 8.27 2.64
C ILE A 86 -17.30 8.15 3.65
N SER A 87 -18.50 7.92 3.14
CA SER A 87 -19.67 7.61 3.96
C SER A 87 -19.55 6.22 4.59
N GLN A 88 -20.32 5.96 5.65
CA GLN A 88 -20.33 4.68 6.35
C GLN A 88 -20.55 3.46 5.42
N PHE A 89 -21.38 3.62 4.37
CA PHE A 89 -21.66 2.57 3.40
C PHE A 89 -20.51 2.32 2.40
N MET A 90 -19.53 3.21 2.34
CA MET A 90 -18.36 3.12 1.48
C MET A 90 -17.11 2.59 2.21
N LEU A 91 -17.16 2.39 3.53
CA LEU A 91 -15.99 1.97 4.31
C LEU A 91 -15.46 0.60 3.87
N ALA A 92 -16.33 -0.38 3.67
CA ALA A 92 -15.93 -1.69 3.18
C ALA A 92 -15.28 -1.57 1.80
N LYS A 93 -15.88 -0.78 0.90
CA LYS A 93 -15.32 -0.51 -0.41
C LYS A 93 -13.97 0.21 -0.33
N ALA A 94 -13.81 1.15 0.59
CA ALA A 94 -12.56 1.87 0.78
C ALA A 94 -11.43 0.96 1.30
N LEU A 95 -11.77 -0.05 2.11
CA LEU A 95 -10.83 -1.10 2.52
C LEU A 95 -10.47 -2.00 1.33
N ASP A 96 -11.47 -2.49 0.59
CA ASP A 96 -11.29 -3.35 -0.58
C ASP A 96 -10.46 -2.66 -1.70
N ASP A 97 -10.71 -1.37 -1.93
CA ASP A 97 -10.00 -0.57 -2.93
C ASP A 97 -8.59 -0.13 -2.43
N GLY A 98 -8.24 -0.42 -1.16
CA GLY A 98 -6.98 -0.01 -0.54
C GLY A 98 -6.91 1.47 -0.17
N VAL A 99 -8.00 2.24 -0.29
CA VAL A 99 -8.02 3.66 0.10
C VAL A 99 -7.84 3.82 1.62
N LEU A 100 -8.41 2.90 2.39
CA LEU A 100 -8.24 2.80 3.84
C LEU A 100 -7.49 1.49 4.14
N ALA A 101 -6.55 1.53 5.07
CA ALA A 101 -5.83 0.35 5.53
C ALA A 101 -5.88 0.26 7.05
N SER A 102 -6.12 -0.94 7.57
CA SER A 102 -6.11 -1.24 9.00
C SER A 102 -5.08 -2.31 9.29
N ILE A 103 -3.99 -1.91 9.93
CA ILE A 103 -2.92 -2.84 10.30
C ILE A 103 -3.05 -3.15 11.79
N ASN A 104 -3.32 -4.41 12.10
CA ASN A 104 -3.39 -4.91 13.48
C ASN A 104 -2.17 -4.46 14.30
N GLY A 105 -2.43 -3.76 15.41
CA GLY A 105 -1.41 -3.23 16.33
C GLY A 105 -0.70 -1.95 15.88
N LYS A 106 -0.82 -1.53 14.62
CA LYS A 106 -0.23 -0.28 14.11
C LYS A 106 -1.26 0.84 13.93
N GLY A 107 -2.50 0.52 13.57
CA GLY A 107 -3.62 1.46 13.46
C GLY A 107 -4.12 1.64 12.03
N PHE A 108 -4.82 2.75 11.81
CA PHE A 108 -5.51 3.08 10.57
C PHE A 108 -4.70 4.07 9.73
N TYR A 109 -4.71 3.85 8.43
CA TYR A 109 -4.01 4.66 7.44
C TYR A 109 -4.95 4.98 6.28
N ILE A 110 -4.78 6.15 5.67
CA ILE A 110 -5.50 6.55 4.46
C ILE A 110 -4.53 6.84 3.33
N ALA A 111 -4.88 6.38 2.13
CA ALA A 111 -4.16 6.67 0.91
C ALA A 111 -4.30 8.15 0.54
N ASP A 112 -3.16 8.79 0.28
CA ASP A 112 -3.06 10.14 -0.24
C ASP A 112 -2.24 10.11 -1.54
N ILE A 113 -2.51 11.04 -2.45
CA ILE A 113 -1.80 11.09 -3.74
C ILE A 113 -0.40 11.66 -3.49
N LYS A 114 0.63 10.98 -3.99
CA LYS A 114 1.99 11.54 -4.00
C LYS A 114 2.05 12.67 -5.03
N ILE A 115 2.10 13.92 -4.55
CA ILE A 115 2.33 15.12 -5.37
C ILE A 115 3.78 15.16 -5.83
#